data_AF-A0A3D2IB95-F1
#
_entry.id   AF-A0A3D2IB95-F1
#
_cell.length_a   1.000
_cell.length_b   1.000
_cell.length_c   1.000
_cell.angle_alpha   90.00
_cell.angle_beta   90.00
_cell.angle_gamma   90.00
#
_symmetry.space_group_name_H-M   'P 1'
#
loop_
_entity.id
_entity.type
_entity.pdbx_description
1 polymer ?
#
loop_
_entity_poly.entity_id
_entity_poly.type
_entity_poly.pdbx_seq_one_letter_code
_entity_poly.pdbx_strand_id
1 'polypeptide(L)' 'VSCDPATLARDVKLFAQEGYGAVRAAAVDMFPGTANIESVVRLERAK' A
#
# COMPACT_ATOMS: atom_id res chain seq x y z
N VAL A 1 4.55 1.80 2.70
CA VAL A 1 4.85 3.00 1.89
C VAL A 1 5.61 2.50 0.67
N SER A 2 5.16 2.82 -0.54
CA SER A 2 5.73 2.32 -1.79
C SER A 2 5.49 3.28 -2.94
N CYS A 3 6.50 3.48 -3.79
CA CYS A 3 6.41 4.25 -5.04
C CYS A 3 5.78 3.46 -6.21
N ASP A 4 5.51 2.18 -6.02
CA ASP A 4 4.79 1.33 -6.97
C ASP A 4 3.56 0.70 -6.28
N PRO A 5 2.34 1.14 -6.65
CA PRO A 5 1.10 0.60 -6.11
C PRO A 5 0.86 -0.88 -6.44
N ALA A 6 1.37 -1.39 -7.57
CA ALA A 6 1.10 -2.76 -8.01
C ALA A 6 1.87 -3.78 -7.17
N THR A 7 3.15 -3.53 -6.93
CA THR A 7 3.96 -4.37 -6.03
C THR A 7 3.49 -4.22 -4.58
N LEU A 8 3.08 -3.03 -4.15
CA LEU A 8 2.47 -2.86 -2.82
C LEU A 8 1.19 -3.70 -2.66
N ALA A 9 0.31 -3.72 -3.67
CA ALA A 9 -0.91 -4.52 -3.63
C ALA A 9 -0.63 -6.03 -3.58
N ARG A 10 0.39 -6.51 -4.32
CA ARG A 10 0.86 -7.90 -4.22
C ARG A 10 1.30 -8.24 -2.79
N ASP A 11 2.08 -7.36 -2.17
CA ASP A 11 2.62 -7.62 -0.84
C ASP A 11 1.54 -7.53 0.24
N VAL A 12 0.60 -6.59 0.11
CA VAL A 12 -0.60 -6.53 0.97
C VAL A 12 -1.40 -7.84 0.92
N LYS A 13 -1.50 -8.48 -0.25
CA LYS A 13 -2.15 -9.80 -0.36
C LYS A 13 -1.37 -10.88 0.39
N LEU A 14 -0.04 -10.85 0.41
CA LEU A 14 0.77 -11.77 1.20
C LEU A 14 0.57 -11.52 2.70
N PHE A 15 0.58 -10.26 3.13
CA PHE A 15 0.28 -9.89 4.52
C PHE A 15 -1.12 -10.32 4.96
N ALA A 16 -2.10 -10.31 4.06
CA ALA A 16 -3.44 -10.83 4.35
C ALA A 16 -3.45 -12.33 4.65
N GLN A 17 -2.57 -13.11 4.04
CA GLN A 17 -2.42 -14.55 4.35
C GLN A 17 -1.83 -14.77 5.75
N GLU A 18 -0.98 -13.85 6.20
CA GLU A 18 -0.38 -13.83 7.54
C GLU A 18 -1.27 -13.15 8.61
N GLY A 19 -2.54 -12.89 8.29
CA GLY A 19 -3.51 -12.32 9.22
C GLY A 19 -3.42 -10.81 9.41
N TYR A 20 -2.87 -10.06 8.46
CA TYR A 20 -2.90 -8.58 8.47
C TYR A 20 -3.93 -8.04 7.48
N GLY A 21 -4.83 -7.18 7.96
CA GLY A 21 -5.77 -6.44 7.12
C GLY A 21 -5.25 -5.06 6.74
N ALA A 22 -5.44 -4.66 5.48
CA ALA A 22 -5.24 -3.27 5.04
C ALA A 22 -6.46 -2.42 5.42
N VAL A 23 -6.30 -1.56 6.42
CA VAL A 23 -7.41 -0.79 7.03
C VAL A 23 -7.49 0.66 6.53
N ARG A 24 -6.44 1.16 5.90
CA ARG A 24 -6.42 2.49 5.27
C ARG A 24 -5.38 2.52 4.16
N ALA A 25 -5.70 3.20 3.06
CA ALA A 25 -4.76 3.52 2.00
C ALA A 25 -4.85 5.00 1.63
N ALA A 26 -3.73 5.59 1.21
CA ALA A 26 -3.67 6.94 0.67
C ALA A 26 -2.62 6.99 -0.46
N ALA A 27 -2.94 7.69 -1.54
CA ALA A 27 -1.98 8.10 -2.55
C ALA A 27 -1.44 9.48 -2.19
N VAL A 28 -0.15 9.69 -2.39
CA VAL A 28 0.55 10.96 -2.15
C VAL A 28 1.28 11.33 -3.44
N ASP A 29 0.95 12.50 -3.97
CA ASP A 29 1.67 13.05 -5.12
C ASP A 29 3.00 13.65 -4.65
N MET A 30 4.03 12.81 -4.59
CA MET A 30 5.41 13.25 -4.34
C MET A 30 6.14 13.68 -5.62
N PHE A 31 5.55 13.43 -6.80
CA PHE A 31 6.18 13.68 -8.09
C PHE A 31 5.22 14.37 -9.08
N PRO A 32 4.83 15.63 -8.81
CA PRO A 32 3.85 16.34 -9.63
C PRO A 32 4.27 16.43 -11.10
N GLY A 33 3.31 16.17 -12.00
CA GLY A 33 3.56 16.19 -13.44
C GLY A 33 4.26 14.94 -13.99
N THR A 34 4.43 13.90 -13.17
CA THR A 34 4.92 12.58 -13.61
C THR A 34 3.83 11.52 -13.48
N ALA A 35 4.09 10.32 -14.00
CA ALA A 35 3.21 9.16 -13.81
C ALA A 35 3.45 8.42 -12.48
N ASN A 36 4.48 8.78 -11.72
CA ASN A 36 4.83 8.09 -10.47
C ASN A 36 3.87 8.49 -9.34
N ILE A 37 3.50 7.53 -8.50
CA ILE A 37 2.59 7.75 -7.36
C ILE A 37 3.22 7.10 -6.13
N GLU A 38 3.38 7.88 -5.07
CA GLU A 38 3.72 7.33 -3.76
C GLU A 38 2.44 6.86 -3.07
N SER A 39 2.48 5.69 -2.44
CA SER A 39 1.32 5.05 -1.83
C SER A 39 1.61 4.60 -0.40
N VAL A 40 0.66 4.85 0.49
CA VAL A 40 0.75 4.52 1.92
C VAL A 40 -0.41 3.62 2.30
N VAL A 41 -0.11 2.45 2.86
CA VAL A 41 -1.11 1.51 3.38
C VAL A 41 -0.84 1.28 4.87
N ARG A 42 -1.87 1.37 5.69
CA ARG A 42 -1.86 0.95 7.09
C ARG A 42 -2.36 -0.48 7.18
N LEU A 43 -1.50 -1.36 7.70
CA LEU A 43 -1.83 -2.75 8.01
C LEU A 43 -2.10 -2.89 9.51
N GLU A 44 -3.11 -3.68 9.86
CA GLU A 44 -3.43 -4.05 11.24
C GLU A 44 -3.60 -5.56 11.32
N ARG A 45 -3.13 -6.18 12.41
CA ARG A 45 -3.32 -7.62 12.61
C ARG A 45 -4.79 -7.90 12.89
N ALA A 46 -5.43 -8.72 12.06
CA ALA A 46 -6.75 -9.27 12.32
C ALA A 46 -6.66 -10.12 13.60
N LYS A 47 -7.57 -9.86 14.54
CA LYS A 47 -7.66 -10.62 15.80
C LYS A 47 -8.19 -12.02 15.56
#